data_AF-A0A6M3ZXY7-F1
#
_entry.id   AF-A0A6M3ZXY7-F1
#
_cell.length_a   1.000
_cell.length_b   1.000
_cell.length_c   1.000
_cell.angle_alpha   90.00
_cell.angle_beta   90.00
_cell.angle_gamma   90.00
#
_symmetry.space_group_name_H-M   'P 1'
#
loop_
_entity.id
_entity.type
_entity.pdbx_description
1 polymer ?
#
loop_
_entity_poly.entity_id
_entity_poly.type
_entity_poly.pdbx_seq_one_letter_code
_entity_poly.pdbx_strand_id
1 'polypeptide(L)'
;MASKRWLSNAGISHAWCTSTEVPAISVKTVVDTTAAGDSFGAVYLSALLLGKSVIDAAAAGHRLASTVTQYPGATFPEKSLLRRLKSPPPDRSFTKSAEMLRLSEEG
;
A
#
# COMPACT_ATOMS: atom_id res chain seq x y z
N MET A 1 -28.01 -31.82 35.27
CA MET A 1 -28.51 -30.52 34.77
C MET A 1 -27.43 -29.48 34.96
N ALA A 2 -26.61 -29.20 33.94
CA ALA A 2 -25.59 -28.14 33.99
C ALA A 2 -25.96 -27.05 32.98
N SER A 3 -26.13 -25.84 33.51
CA SER A 3 -26.76 -24.69 32.86
C SER A 3 -25.87 -24.06 31.79
N LYS A 4 -26.43 -23.89 30.59
CA LYS A 4 -25.82 -23.19 29.44
C LYS A 4 -25.83 -21.68 29.70
N ARG A 5 -24.83 -21.17 30.43
CA ARG A 5 -24.67 -19.74 30.77
C ARG A 5 -23.49 -19.04 30.06
N TRP A 6 -22.86 -19.69 29.09
CA TRP A 6 -21.65 -19.18 28.42
C TRP A 6 -21.90 -18.39 27.11
N LEU A 7 -23.15 -18.09 26.74
CA LEU A 7 -23.47 -17.35 25.50
C LEU A 7 -24.02 -15.95 25.76
N SER A 8 -23.48 -15.23 26.74
CA SER A 8 -23.87 -13.84 26.98
C SER A 8 -22.66 -13.00 27.35
N ASN A 9 -22.03 -12.45 26.31
CA ASN A 9 -21.06 -11.33 26.27
C ASN A 9 -19.83 -11.67 25.41
N ALA A 10 -20.02 -11.65 24.10
CA ALA A 10 -18.96 -11.21 23.20
C ALA A 10 -19.61 -10.21 22.25
N GLY A 11 -19.54 -8.94 22.59
CA GLY A 11 -19.86 -7.85 21.67
C GLY A 11 -18.85 -7.88 20.52
N ILE A 12 -19.07 -8.78 19.56
CA ILE A 12 -18.39 -8.74 18.27
C ILE A 12 -19.10 -7.64 17.49
N SER A 13 -18.75 -6.40 17.81
CA SER A 13 -18.94 -5.27 16.93
C SER A 13 -18.29 -5.69 15.61
N HIS A 14 -19.09 -5.83 14.55
CA HIS A 14 -18.57 -6.12 13.22
C HIS A 14 -17.69 -4.94 12.83
N ALA A 15 -16.37 -5.06 13.08
CA ALA A 15 -15.42 -4.04 12.70
C ALA A 15 -15.43 -3.98 11.17
N TRP A 16 -15.99 -2.91 10.63
CA TRP A 16 -16.03 -2.68 9.20
C TRP A 16 -14.59 -2.64 8.69
N CYS A 17 -14.21 -3.66 7.93
CA CYS A 17 -12.91 -3.73 7.28
C CYS A 17 -12.84 -2.57 6.27
N THR A 18 -12.14 -1.51 6.64
CA THR A 18 -11.91 -0.39 5.73
C THR A 18 -10.81 -0.82 4.76
N SER A 19 -11.20 -1.19 3.55
CA SER A 19 -10.27 -1.46 2.45
C SER A 19 -9.92 -0.16 1.74
N THR A 20 -8.68 0.00 1.30
CA THR A 20 -8.22 1.15 0.52
C THR A 20 -7.38 0.65 -0.64
N GLU A 21 -7.75 1.03 -1.85
CA GLU A 21 -6.97 0.73 -3.04
C GLU A 21 -5.89 1.80 -3.23
N VAL A 22 -4.67 1.34 -3.50
CA VAL A 22 -3.55 2.21 -3.89
C VAL A 22 -3.20 1.84 -5.33
N PRO A 23 -3.28 2.78 -6.29
CA PRO A 23 -3.00 2.44 -7.68
C PRO A 23 -1.53 2.08 -7.87
N ALA A 24 -1.28 1.11 -8.76
CA ALA A 24 0.06 0.83 -9.26
C ALA A 24 0.54 1.94 -10.21
N ILE A 25 1.86 2.02 -10.42
CA ILE A 25 2.45 2.97 -11.35
C ILE A 25 2.55 2.35 -12.73
N SER A 26 1.85 2.94 -13.70
CA SER A 26 1.96 2.55 -15.10
C SER A 26 3.35 2.84 -15.64
N VAL A 27 3.90 1.90 -16.41
CA VAL A 27 5.23 2.00 -17.03
C VAL A 27 5.11 1.86 -18.53
N LYS A 28 5.94 2.59 -19.27
CA LYS A 28 5.90 2.62 -20.74
C LYS A 28 6.31 1.29 -21.37
N THR A 29 7.19 0.54 -20.71
CA THR A 29 7.75 -0.71 -21.24
C THR A 29 7.94 -1.69 -20.10
N VAL A 30 7.31 -2.85 -20.20
CA VAL A 30 7.56 -3.99 -19.30
C VAL A 30 8.58 -4.89 -19.98
N VAL A 31 9.72 -5.10 -19.33
CA VAL A 31 10.83 -5.90 -19.87
C VAL A 31 10.79 -7.32 -19.29
N ASP A 32 10.64 -7.41 -17.97
CA ASP A 32 10.61 -8.67 -17.21
C ASP A 32 9.85 -8.40 -15.90
N THR A 33 9.07 -9.35 -15.39
CA THR A 33 8.33 -9.20 -14.12
C THR A 33 9.00 -9.88 -12.93
N THR A 34 10.18 -10.48 -13.16
CA THR A 34 10.97 -11.14 -12.12
C THR A 34 11.24 -10.20 -10.95
N ALA A 35 11.12 -10.70 -9.72
CA ALA A 35 11.30 -9.98 -8.46
C ALA A 35 10.40 -8.75 -8.21
N ALA A 36 9.38 -8.47 -9.05
CA ALA A 36 8.48 -7.34 -8.83
C ALA A 36 7.69 -7.44 -7.52
N GLY A 37 7.20 -8.63 -7.18
CA GLY A 37 6.48 -8.90 -5.93
C GLY A 37 7.37 -8.81 -4.70
N ASP A 38 8.55 -9.44 -4.74
CA ASP A 38 9.53 -9.37 -3.63
C ASP A 38 10.00 -7.93 -3.39
N SER A 39 10.22 -7.18 -4.47
CA SER A 39 10.58 -5.76 -4.41
C SER A 39 9.48 -4.91 -3.76
N PHE A 40 8.22 -5.15 -4.13
CA PHE A 40 7.08 -4.52 -3.48
C PHE A 40 7.07 -4.84 -1.98
N GLY A 41 7.13 -6.13 -1.62
CA GLY A 41 7.07 -6.59 -0.25
C GLY A 41 8.21 -6.04 0.62
N ALA A 42 9.44 -6.05 0.10
CA ALA A 42 10.61 -5.53 0.81
C ALA A 42 10.46 -4.04 1.16
N VAL A 43 10.03 -3.21 0.20
CA VAL A 43 9.85 -1.77 0.44
C VAL A 43 8.61 -1.49 1.28
N TYR A 44 7.51 -2.22 1.08
CA TYR A 44 6.30 -2.08 1.88
C TYR A 44 6.60 -2.34 3.36
N LEU A 45 7.20 -3.49 3.68
CA LEU A 45 7.55 -3.84 5.05
C LEU A 45 8.59 -2.88 5.65
N SER A 46 9.60 -2.50 4.88
CA SER A 46 10.60 -1.52 5.33
C SER A 46 9.95 -0.17 5.68
N ALA A 47 9.03 0.33 4.84
CA ALA A 47 8.33 1.57 5.10
C ALA A 47 7.45 1.49 6.37
N LEU A 48 6.77 0.36 6.60
CA LEU A 48 6.02 0.13 7.84
C LEU A 48 6.92 0.12 9.08
N LEU A 49 8.06 -0.57 9.02
CA LEU A 49 9.05 -0.58 10.10
C LEU A 49 9.62 0.80 10.41
N LEU A 50 9.62 1.70 9.43
CA LEU A 50 10.01 3.11 9.57
C LEU A 50 8.84 4.03 9.98
N GLY A 51 7.69 3.47 10.36
CA GLY A 51 6.54 4.22 10.86
C GLY A 51 5.74 4.94 9.77
N LYS A 52 5.86 4.55 8.49
CA LYS A 52 5.03 5.11 7.42
C LYS A 52 3.62 4.53 7.46
N SER A 53 2.66 5.29 6.92
CA SER A 53 1.29 4.81 6.76
C SER A 53 1.23 3.64 5.77
N VAL A 54 0.20 2.79 5.89
CA VAL A 54 -0.03 1.66 4.95
C VAL A 54 -0.17 2.12 3.50
N ILE A 55 -0.76 3.30 3.28
CA ILE A 55 -0.94 3.88 1.94
C ILE A 55 0.41 4.33 1.37
N ASP A 56 1.25 4.96 2.19
CA ASP A 56 2.57 5.43 1.74
C ASP A 56 3.54 4.27 1.54
N ALA A 57 3.44 3.22 2.37
CA ALA A 57 4.17 1.98 2.20
C ALA A 57 3.79 1.28 0.89
N ALA A 58 2.49 1.15 0.58
CA ALA A 58 2.01 0.56 -0.67
C ALA A 58 2.46 1.38 -1.88
N ALA A 59 2.38 2.71 -1.80
CA ALA A 59 2.86 3.60 -2.86
C ALA A 59 4.38 3.47 -3.09
N ALA A 60 5.17 3.30 -2.03
CA ALA A 60 6.61 3.08 -2.13
C ALA A 60 6.92 1.70 -2.75
N GLY A 61 6.20 0.65 -2.35
CA GLY A 61 6.30 -0.67 -2.97
C GLY A 61 6.00 -0.64 -4.46
N HIS A 62 4.92 0.03 -4.89
CA HIS A 62 4.58 0.19 -6.31
C HIS A 62 5.67 0.93 -7.09
N ARG A 63 6.36 1.90 -6.50
CA ARG A 63 7.49 2.58 -7.17
C ARG A 63 8.63 1.63 -7.46
N LEU A 64 9.02 0.80 -6.49
CA LEU A 64 10.10 -0.14 -6.72
C LEU A 64 9.68 -1.22 -7.72
N ALA A 65 8.49 -1.82 -7.55
CA ALA A 65 7.94 -2.80 -8.49
C ALA A 65 7.88 -2.25 -9.94
N SER A 66 7.43 -1.00 -10.11
CA SER A 66 7.43 -0.34 -11.43
C SER A 66 8.84 -0.11 -11.99
N THR A 67 9.87 -0.05 -11.15
CA THR A 67 11.25 0.15 -11.63
C THR A 67 11.86 -1.18 -12.04
N VAL A 68 11.75 -2.20 -11.19
CA VAL A 68 12.35 -3.52 -11.47
C VAL A 68 11.72 -4.19 -12.69
N THR A 69 10.43 -3.94 -12.93
CA THR A 69 9.73 -4.46 -14.12
C THR A 69 10.28 -3.97 -15.47
N GLN A 70 11.14 -2.94 -15.44
CA GLN A 70 11.77 -2.33 -16.61
C GLN A 70 13.20 -2.85 -16.84
N TYR A 71 13.68 -3.82 -16.06
CA TYR A 71 15.01 -4.41 -16.17
C TYR A 71 14.94 -5.95 -16.22
N PRO A 72 15.87 -6.62 -16.92
CA PRO A 72 15.88 -8.08 -17.00
C PRO A 72 16.34 -8.73 -15.69
N GLY A 73 15.67 -9.82 -15.30
CA GLY A 73 15.97 -10.59 -14.09
C GLY A 73 15.71 -9.82 -12.79
N ALA A 74 16.33 -10.27 -11.70
CA ALA A 74 16.27 -9.61 -10.40
C ALA A 74 17.29 -8.47 -10.22
N THR A 75 17.95 -8.04 -11.30
CA THR A 75 19.09 -7.14 -11.24
C THR A 75 18.76 -5.80 -11.89
N PHE A 76 18.94 -4.71 -11.15
CA PHE A 76 18.69 -3.35 -11.63
C PHE A 76 19.78 -2.41 -11.07
N PRO A 77 20.13 -1.32 -11.79
CA PRO A 77 21.24 -0.46 -11.38
C PRO A 77 20.94 0.23 -10.04
N GLU A 78 21.86 0.13 -9.07
CA GLU A 78 21.72 0.76 -7.75
C GLU A 78 21.44 2.27 -7.83
N LYS A 79 22.07 2.97 -8.79
CA LYS A 79 21.83 4.39 -9.05
C LYS A 79 20.39 4.69 -9.47
N SER A 80 19.76 3.79 -10.24
CA SER A 80 18.34 3.93 -10.62
C SER A 80 17.42 3.80 -9.41
N LEU A 81 17.78 2.89 -8.50
CA LEU A 81 17.08 2.60 -7.25
C LEU A 81 17.07 3.80 -6.30
N LEU A 82 18.25 4.34 -6.02
CA LEU A 82 18.43 5.47 -5.11
C LEU A 82 17.68 6.70 -5.61
N ARG A 83 17.69 6.95 -6.93
CA ARG A 83 16.93 8.07 -7.51
C ARG A 83 15.43 7.92 -7.29
N ARG A 84 14.88 6.70 -7.44
CA ARG A 84 13.44 6.44 -7.32
C ARG A 84 12.94 6.44 -5.87
N LEU A 85 13.77 5.98 -4.93
CA LEU A 85 13.44 6.02 -3.50
C LEU A 85 13.51 7.44 -2.93
N LYS A 86 14.46 8.26 -3.41
CA LYS A 86 14.62 9.66 -2.95
C LYS A 86 13.65 10.63 -3.62
N SER A 87 13.04 10.26 -4.75
CA SER A 87 12.04 11.13 -5.38
C SER A 87 10.78 11.21 -4.50
N PRO A 88 10.26 12.44 -4.24
CA PRO A 88 9.01 12.60 -3.52
C PRO A 88 7.88 11.86 -4.26
N PRO A 89 6.80 11.50 -3.55
CA PRO A 89 5.61 11.00 -4.23
C PRO A 89 5.22 11.89 -5.41
N PRO A 90 4.83 11.31 -6.56
CA PRO A 90 4.17 12.10 -7.59
C PRO A 90 2.99 12.82 -6.92
N ASP A 91 2.84 14.11 -7.23
CA ASP A 91 1.84 15.01 -6.67
C ASP A 91 0.48 14.30 -6.54
N ARG A 92 -0.03 14.24 -5.31
CA ARG A 92 -1.18 13.43 -4.91
C ARG A 92 -2.46 14.24 -5.08
N SER A 93 -2.68 14.83 -6.25
CA SER A 93 -3.82 15.68 -6.59
C SER A 93 -5.19 14.95 -6.64
N PHE A 94 -5.36 13.86 -5.89
CA PHE A 94 -6.57 13.02 -5.84
C PHE A 94 -7.13 12.76 -4.44
N THR A 95 -6.73 13.51 -3.40
CA THR A 95 -7.36 13.40 -2.06
C THR A 95 -8.59 14.29 -1.92
N LYS A 96 -9.56 14.23 -2.84
CA LYS A 96 -10.89 14.85 -2.63
C LYS A 96 -11.92 13.92 -1.96
N SER A 97 -11.65 12.62 -1.87
CA SER A 97 -12.66 11.65 -1.41
C SER A 97 -12.81 11.58 0.12
N ALA A 98 -11.72 11.78 0.87
CA ALA A 98 -11.75 11.65 2.34
C ALA A 98 -12.29 12.91 3.05
N GLU A 99 -12.29 14.07 2.37
CA GLU A 99 -12.83 15.33 2.89
C GLU A 99 -14.33 15.48 2.57
N MET A 100 -14.81 14.89 1.47
CA MET A 100 -16.22 14.91 1.06
C MET A 100 -17.14 14.12 1.99
N LEU A 101 -16.60 13.13 2.73
CA LEU A 101 -17.36 12.35 3.72
C LEU A 101 -17.67 13.10 5.03
N ARG A 102 -17.04 14.26 5.30
CA ARG A 102 -17.34 15.06 6.50
C ARG A 102 -18.40 16.14 6.30
N LEU A 103 -18.83 16.38 5.06
CA LEU A 103 -19.79 17.45 4.73
C LEU A 103 -21.24 16.95 4.55
N SER A 104 -21.51 15.67 4.84
CA SER A 104 -22.86 15.09 4.71
C SER A 104 -23.52 14.72 6.04
N GLU A 105 -22.87 14.99 7.18
CA GLU A 105 -23.43 14.79 8.53
C GLU A 105 -23.82 16.10 9.24
N GLU A 106 -23.58 17.25 8.61
CA GLU A 106 -24.09 18.55 9.06
C GLU A 106 -25.19 19.03 8.11
N GLY A 107 -26.38 18.48 8.28
CA GLY A 107 -27.60 18.85 7.57
C GLY A 107 -28.83 18.25 8.23
#